data_AF-A0AA43ELR0-F1
#
_entry.id   AF-A0AA43ELR0-F1
#
_cell.length_a   1.000
_cell.length_b   1.000
_cell.length_c   1.000
_cell.angle_alpha   90.00
_cell.angle_beta   90.00
_cell.angle_gamma   90.00
#
_symmetry.space_group_name_H-M   'P 1'
#
loop_
_entity.id
_entity.type
_entity.pdbx_description
1 polymer ?
#
loop_
_entity_poly.entity_id
_entity_poly.type
_entity_poly.pdbx_seq_one_letter_code
_entity_poly.pdbx_strand_id
1 'polypeptide(L)'
;MMNTWLPIAGVLAYLAVGGCADGAKIVQQHDRGGVVIYPFKEEQGPVLSSFRKDALDLMKEKCTGRSYSIVREGEAQGRTRVVSPLDGAQELVEERRWGIQFECK
;
A
#
# COMPACT_ATOMS: atom_id res chain seq x y z
N MET A 1 0.70 12.25 -48.30
CA MET A 1 0.00 11.22 -47.51
C MET A 1 0.74 11.06 -46.21
N MET A 2 0.08 11.47 -45.12
CA MET A 2 0.63 11.58 -43.77
C MET A 2 0.96 10.18 -43.23
N ASN A 3 2.21 9.92 -42.86
CA ASN A 3 2.59 8.66 -42.20
C ASN A 3 2.26 8.76 -40.71
N THR A 4 0.96 8.68 -40.40
CA THR A 4 0.35 8.86 -39.07
C THR A 4 0.61 7.69 -38.11
N TRP A 5 1.61 6.84 -38.39
CA TRP A 5 1.86 5.60 -37.64
C TRP A 5 2.91 5.72 -36.53
N LEU A 6 3.73 6.78 -36.54
CA LEU A 6 4.77 6.99 -35.52
C LEU A 6 4.27 7.54 -34.16
N PRO A 7 3.24 8.41 -34.06
CA PRO A 7 2.86 8.96 -32.75
C PRO A 7 2.05 7.97 -31.88
N ILE A 8 1.41 6.96 -32.48
CA ILE A 8 0.54 6.02 -31.75
C ILE A 8 1.38 5.04 -30.91
N ALA A 9 2.53 4.61 -31.43
CA ALA A 9 3.43 3.70 -30.71
C ALA A 9 4.01 4.34 -29.44
N GLY A 10 4.28 5.66 -29.46
CA GLY A 10 4.80 6.39 -28.30
C GLY A 10 3.81 6.54 -27.15
N VAL A 11 2.51 6.71 -27.45
CA VAL A 11 1.46 6.89 -26.43
C VAL A 11 1.15 5.58 -25.70
N LEU A 12 1.16 4.45 -26.41
CA LEU A 12 0.93 3.12 -25.82
C LEU A 12 2.07 2.70 -24.86
N ALA A 13 3.31 3.09 -25.15
CA ALA A 13 4.46 2.77 -24.30
C ALA A 13 4.42 3.52 -22.95
N TYR A 14 3.87 4.74 -22.91
CA TYR A 14 3.79 5.54 -21.68
C TYR A 14 2.77 5.02 -20.66
N LEU A 15 1.75 4.29 -21.10
CA LEU A 15 0.71 3.72 -20.23
C LEU A 15 1.14 2.44 -19.49
N ALA A 16 2.28 1.85 -19.84
CA ALA A 16 2.70 0.55 -19.31
C ALA A 16 3.53 0.63 -18.01
N VAL A 17 3.91 1.83 -17.54
CA VAL A 17 4.74 1.99 -16.33
C VAL A 17 3.87 2.36 -15.13
N GLY A 18 2.91 1.50 -14.80
CA GLY A 18 2.09 1.59 -13.60
C GLY A 18 2.18 0.29 -12.81
N GLY A 19 3.17 0.16 -11.93
CA GLY A 19 3.17 -0.94 -10.97
C GLY A 19 2.07 -0.73 -9.93
N CYS A 20 1.12 -1.66 -9.82
CA CYS A 20 0.16 -1.68 -8.71
C CYS A 20 0.89 -2.06 -7.42
N ALA A 21 1.48 -1.07 -6.74
CA ALA A 21 1.95 -1.27 -5.38
C ALA A 21 0.74 -1.54 -4.46
N ASP A 22 0.80 -2.64 -3.72
CA ASP A 22 -0.23 -3.07 -2.77
C ASP A 22 -0.22 -2.09 -1.56
N GLY A 23 -1.07 -1.07 -1.61
CA GLY A 23 -1.17 0.04 -0.65
C GLY A 23 -1.84 -0.34 0.68
N ALA A 24 -2.57 0.59 1.30
CA ALA A 24 -3.33 0.30 2.51
C ALA A 24 -4.48 -0.68 2.23
N LYS A 25 -4.70 -1.64 3.13
CA LYS A 25 -5.82 -2.59 3.03
C LYS A 25 -6.26 -3.15 4.37
N ILE A 26 -7.54 -3.50 4.48
CA ILE A 26 -8.07 -4.18 5.67
C ILE A 26 -7.80 -5.68 5.54
N VAL A 27 -7.10 -6.25 6.53
CA VAL A 27 -6.75 -7.69 6.56
C VAL A 27 -7.61 -8.51 7.49
N GLN A 28 -8.24 -7.87 8.47
CA GLN A 28 -9.22 -8.51 9.35
C GLN A 28 -10.41 -7.57 9.51
N GLN A 29 -11.61 -8.12 9.33
CA GLN A 29 -12.86 -7.39 9.54
C GLN A 29 -13.61 -8.01 10.71
N HIS A 30 -14.14 -7.16 11.57
CA HIS A 30 -15.05 -7.51 12.65
C HIS A 30 -16.29 -6.61 12.56
N ASP A 31 -17.39 -7.01 13.19
CA ASP A 31 -18.64 -6.22 13.17
C ASP A 31 -18.45 -4.82 13.78
N ARG A 32 -17.51 -4.71 14.71
CA ARG A 32 -17.19 -3.46 15.42
C ARG A 32 -15.89 -2.82 14.98
N GLY A 33 -15.23 -3.28 13.92
CA GLY A 33 -13.93 -2.72 13.53
C GLY A 33 -13.10 -3.61 12.62
N GLY A 34 -11.78 -3.60 12.81
CA GLY A 34 -10.87 -4.41 12.02
C GLY A 34 -9.41 -4.10 12.22
N VAL A 35 -8.58 -4.65 11.34
CA VAL A 35 -7.15 -4.38 11.24
C VAL A 35 -6.83 -3.92 9.84
N VAL A 36 -6.31 -2.71 9.70
CA VAL A 36 -5.76 -2.19 8.45
C VAL A 36 -4.24 -2.29 8.49
N ILE A 37 -3.62 -2.67 7.37
CA ILE A 37 -2.18 -2.64 7.21
C ILE A 37 -1.79 -1.78 6.02
N TYR A 38 -0.61 -1.17 6.08
CA TYR A 38 -0.06 -0.41 4.97
C TYR A 38 1.48 -0.51 4.92
N PRO A 39 2.10 -0.42 3.73
CA PRO A 39 3.55 -0.45 3.60
C PRO A 39 4.19 0.87 4.05
N PHE A 40 5.42 0.80 4.56
CA PHE A 40 6.24 1.98 4.85
C PHE A 40 7.71 1.70 4.57
N LYS A 41 8.47 2.77 4.28
CA LYS A 41 9.93 2.71 4.18
C LYS A 41 10.52 2.95 5.56
N GLU A 42 11.52 2.16 5.96
CA GLU A 42 12.19 2.29 7.27
C GLU A 42 12.68 3.72 7.54
N GLU A 43 13.33 4.34 6.55
CA GLU A 43 13.82 5.73 6.59
C GLU A 43 12.72 6.77 6.90
N GLN A 44 11.50 6.55 6.40
CA GLN A 44 10.37 7.47 6.59
C GLN A 44 9.56 7.14 7.85
N GLY A 45 9.58 5.88 8.28
CA GLY A 45 8.75 5.36 9.34
C GLY A 45 7.27 5.23 8.98
N PRO A 46 6.48 4.57 9.84
CA PRO A 46 5.07 4.26 9.56
C PRO A 46 4.16 5.49 9.62
N VAL A 47 4.50 6.50 10.44
CA VAL A 47 3.64 7.69 10.65
C VAL A 47 3.65 8.61 9.43
N LEU A 48 4.81 8.80 8.81
CA LEU A 48 4.99 9.71 7.68
C LEU A 48 4.74 9.03 6.32
N SER A 49 4.47 7.72 6.30
CA SER A 49 4.09 7.00 5.09
C SER A 49 2.83 7.60 4.47
N SER A 50 2.86 7.89 3.17
CA SER A 50 1.70 8.40 2.43
C SER A 50 0.49 7.45 2.53
N PHE A 51 0.73 6.14 2.68
CA PHE A 51 -0.30 5.13 2.81
C PHE A 51 -1.01 5.15 4.16
N ARG A 52 -0.49 5.87 5.17
CA ARG A 52 -1.21 6.04 6.45
C ARG A 52 -2.53 6.78 6.24
N LYS A 53 -2.56 7.77 5.33
CA LYS A 53 -3.80 8.48 5.00
C LYS A 53 -4.85 7.50 4.45
N ASP A 54 -4.47 6.68 3.49
CA ASP A 54 -5.37 5.68 2.88
C ASP A 54 -5.88 4.69 3.94
N ALA A 55 -5.02 4.29 4.88
CA ALA A 55 -5.42 3.41 5.99
C ALA A 55 -6.48 4.06 6.88
N LEU A 56 -6.33 5.35 7.22
CA LEU A 56 -7.31 6.10 8.01
C LEU A 56 -8.63 6.31 7.24
N ASP A 57 -8.55 6.50 5.92
CA ASP A 57 -9.72 6.62 5.05
C ASP A 57 -10.50 5.29 5.00
N LEU A 58 -9.81 4.15 4.87
CA LEU A 58 -10.42 2.82 4.96
C LEU A 58 -11.09 2.55 6.31
N MET A 59 -10.48 2.97 7.42
CA MET A 59 -11.08 2.86 8.76
C MET A 59 -12.38 3.68 8.85
N LYS A 60 -12.36 4.91 8.32
CA LYS A 60 -13.53 5.79 8.28
C LYS A 60 -14.65 5.19 7.42
N GLU A 61 -14.31 4.65 6.26
CA GLU A 61 -15.26 3.99 5.35
C GLU A 61 -15.90 2.77 6.02
N LYS A 62 -15.08 1.91 6.66
CA LYS A 62 -15.57 0.73 7.39
C LYS A 62 -16.55 1.11 8.51
N CYS A 63 -16.32 2.22 9.19
CA CYS A 63 -17.22 2.74 10.21
C CYS A 63 -18.38 3.59 9.65
N THR A 64 -18.55 3.64 8.32
CA THR A 64 -19.62 4.39 7.64
C THR A 64 -19.58 5.89 7.98
N GLY A 65 -18.37 6.45 8.09
CA GLY A 65 -18.16 7.85 8.46
C GLY A 65 -18.33 8.16 9.96
N ARG A 66 -18.72 7.19 10.79
CA ARG A 66 -18.72 7.35 12.25
C ARG A 66 -17.30 7.41 12.80
N SER A 67 -17.17 7.96 14.00
CA SER A 67 -15.89 7.98 14.70
C SER A 67 -15.40 6.57 15.01
N TYR A 68 -14.08 6.41 15.10
CA TYR A 68 -13.43 5.17 15.52
C TYR A 68 -12.38 5.46 16.61
N SER A 69 -11.95 4.43 17.31
CA SER A 69 -10.79 4.45 18.19
C SER A 69 -9.74 3.46 17.71
N ILE A 70 -8.49 3.88 17.75
CA ILE A 70 -7.34 3.00 17.56
C ILE A 70 -7.12 2.24 18.86
N VAL A 71 -7.12 0.91 18.79
CA VAL A 71 -6.93 -0.01 19.92
C VAL A 71 -5.45 -0.34 20.10
N ARG A 72 -4.76 -0.61 18.98
CA ARG A 72 -3.34 -0.98 18.95
C ARG A 72 -2.74 -0.63 17.59
N GLU A 73 -1.49 -0.18 17.61
CA GLU A 73 -0.66 -0.05 16.42
C GLU A 73 0.65 -0.81 16.61
N GLY A 74 1.23 -1.30 15.52
CA GLY A 74 2.52 -1.97 15.56
C GLY A 74 2.95 -2.51 14.20
N GLU A 75 4.19 -2.95 14.11
CA GLU A 75 4.68 -3.60 12.90
C GLU A 75 3.93 -4.92 12.68
N ALA A 76 3.32 -5.05 11.50
CA ALA A 76 2.69 -6.28 11.05
C ALA A 76 3.73 -7.11 10.30
N GLN A 77 3.65 -8.44 10.42
CA GLN A 77 4.59 -9.36 9.77
C GLN A 77 4.73 -9.00 8.27
N GLY A 78 5.89 -8.44 7.92
CA GLY A 78 6.23 -8.05 6.56
C GLY A 78 6.33 -9.27 5.65
N ARG A 79 6.13 -9.07 4.34
CA ARG A 79 6.38 -10.12 3.35
C ARG A 79 7.83 -10.00 2.91
N THR A 80 8.71 -10.88 3.39
CA THR A 80 10.07 -10.98 2.84
C THR A 80 9.97 -11.54 1.42
N ARG A 81 10.37 -10.75 0.42
CA ARG A 81 10.54 -11.24 -0.96
C ARG A 81 12.02 -11.18 -1.30
N VAL A 82 12.59 -12.32 -1.68
CA VAL A 82 13.91 -12.35 -2.31
C VAL A 82 13.71 -11.94 -3.76
N VAL A 83 14.09 -10.72 -4.10
CA VAL A 83 14.19 -10.31 -5.51
C VAL A 83 15.61 -10.66 -5.95
N SER A 84 15.74 -11.41 -7.05
CA SER A 84 17.03 -11.62 -7.71
C SER A 84 17.14 -10.61 -8.86
N PRO A 85 17.80 -9.46 -8.67
CA PRO A 85 18.32 -8.65 -9.75
C PRO A 85 19.05 -9.52 -10.78
N LEU A 86 18.82 -9.22 -12.07
CA LEU A 86 19.43 -9.92 -13.21
C LEU A 86 20.97 -9.87 -13.19
N ASP A 87 21.55 -8.99 -12.37
CA ASP A 87 23.00 -8.78 -12.19
C ASP A 87 23.64 -9.60 -11.05
N GLY A 88 22.90 -10.55 -10.44
CA GLY A 88 23.46 -11.47 -9.44
C GLY A 88 23.65 -10.91 -8.03
N ALA A 89 23.30 -9.64 -7.78
CA ALA A 89 23.14 -9.10 -6.44
C ALA A 89 21.79 -9.55 -5.87
N GLN A 90 21.75 -10.15 -4.68
CA GLN A 90 20.50 -10.43 -3.96
C GLN A 90 20.16 -9.19 -3.13
N GLU A 91 19.18 -8.39 -3.55
CA GLU A 91 18.65 -7.31 -2.71
C GLU A 91 17.46 -7.86 -1.91
N LEU A 92 17.64 -8.01 -0.60
CA LEU A 92 16.52 -8.29 0.31
C LEU A 92 15.72 -7.00 0.47
N VAL A 93 14.66 -6.83 -0.33
CA VAL A 93 13.66 -5.80 -0.09
C VAL A 93 12.69 -6.33 0.96
N GLU A 94 12.93 -5.98 2.21
CA GLU A 94 12.00 -6.26 3.31
C GLU A 94 10.80 -5.30 3.17
N GLU A 95 9.68 -5.78 2.62
CA GLU A 95 8.41 -5.03 2.59
C GLU A 95 7.83 -4.95 4.01
N ARG A 96 8.32 -4.01 4.83
CA ARG A 96 7.76 -3.74 6.17
C ARG A 96 6.37 -3.14 6.06
N ARG A 97 5.48 -3.60 6.95
CA ARG A 97 4.09 -3.15 6.99
C ARG A 97 3.73 -2.73 8.40
N TRP A 98 2.96 -1.67 8.52
CA TRP A 98 2.41 -1.21 9.79
C TRP A 98 0.95 -1.60 9.89
N GLY A 99 0.53 -2.14 11.03
CA GLY A 99 -0.83 -2.53 11.33
C GLY A 99 -1.49 -1.59 12.35
N ILE A 100 -2.76 -1.27 12.09
CA ILE A 100 -3.63 -0.51 12.99
C ILE A 100 -4.88 -1.35 13.27
N GLN A 101 -5.05 -1.77 14.52
CA GLN A 101 -6.29 -2.33 15.02
C GLN A 101 -7.21 -1.18 15.48
N PHE A 102 -8.46 -1.20 15.02
CA PHE A 102 -9.43 -0.16 15.31
C PHE A 102 -10.81 -0.72 15.61
N GLU A 103 -11.58 0.07 16.36
CA GLU A 103 -12.98 -0.18 16.67
C GLU A 103 -13.84 1.04 16.33
N CYS A 104 -14.97 0.81 15.67
CA CYS A 104 -16.00 1.81 15.40
C CYS A 104 -16.74 2.19 16.68
N LYS A 105 -17.15 3.46 16.77
CA LYS A 105 -17.99 3.98 17.85
C LYS A 105 -19.45 4.11 17.43
#